data_AF-W3XI56-F1
#
_entry.id   AF-W3XI56-F1
#
_cell.length_a   1.000
_cell.length_b   1.000
_cell.length_c   1.000
_cell.angle_alpha   90.00
_cell.angle_beta   90.00
_cell.angle_gamma   90.00
#
_symmetry.space_group_name_H-M   'P 1'
#
loop_
_entity.id
_entity.type
_entity.pdbx_description
1 polymer ?
#
loop_
_entity_poly.entity_id
_entity_poly.type
_entity_poly.pdbx_seq_one_letter_code
_entity_poly.pdbx_strand_id
1 'polypeptide(L)'
;MKFLLSILLIIVSYVLPIAAQLSGRVGPTTSTASKAAKVCNIMSYGGVSSATTDNSAAITSAWNACKNGGQVYIPAGNYGLSSWVTLSGGKGVSINLEGTIYRIGTASGNMIAVTSTSDFEFYSANSKGAIQGYGYQLNSGGASGPRLVRLTKVTDFSFHDIALVDAPVFHLTLDTCTNGEVYNTIIHGVYKGGLDGVDVWGSNIYIHDVEVSNKDECITVKNPANNILVEQIHCNWSGGSAMGSLATGIDIHDIEYNYIYTHHANQMYMFKSNGGGGTVKNVILNNFMGHSNAYTLDLDSAWSSMSKADGNGITYTNITFDNWKGTAANGVQRGPIKVNCPSAVPCTNIDIKNFNIWTDSGSSVLWGCQNAYGSGGCLKAGSGGTYTSTSTVKSVANYQYTTMSNELPSGFPAGKEIPIPSLPASFYPGRQPISAILAKRGEATPAALHRARRTASSNP
;
A
#
# COMPACT_ATOMS: atom_id res chain seq x y z
N MET A 1 70.17 1.06 -5.64
CA MET A 1 68.89 1.29 -6.33
C MET A 1 67.79 0.54 -5.58
N LYS A 2 66.92 1.26 -4.87
CA LYS A 2 65.73 0.70 -4.19
C LYS A 2 64.60 0.64 -5.22
N PHE A 3 64.07 -0.55 -5.49
CA PHE A 3 62.80 -0.71 -6.20
C PHE A 3 61.68 -0.72 -5.16
N LEU A 4 60.85 0.34 -5.14
CA LEU A 4 59.57 0.34 -4.42
C LEU A 4 58.53 -0.35 -5.29
N LEU A 5 57.93 -1.42 -4.77
CA LEU A 5 56.75 -2.06 -5.34
C LEU A 5 55.52 -1.37 -4.75
N SER A 6 54.86 -0.52 -5.53
CA SER A 6 53.57 0.08 -5.14
C SER A 6 52.45 -0.91 -5.45
N ILE A 7 51.87 -1.51 -4.39
CA ILE A 7 50.66 -2.32 -4.48
C ILE A 7 49.46 -1.36 -4.51
N LEU A 8 48.79 -1.27 -5.66
CA LEU A 8 47.54 -0.54 -5.81
C LEU A 8 46.40 -1.42 -5.26
N LEU A 9 45.96 -1.14 -4.03
CA LEU A 9 44.77 -1.78 -3.45
C LEU A 9 43.52 -1.18 -4.14
N ILE A 10 42.94 -1.91 -5.09
CA ILE A 10 41.61 -1.59 -5.62
C ILE A 10 40.59 -2.07 -4.58
N ILE A 11 40.10 -1.14 -3.76
CA ILE A 11 38.94 -1.39 -2.90
C ILE A 11 37.71 -1.37 -3.81
N VAL A 12 37.30 -2.55 -4.27
CA VAL A 12 35.97 -2.73 -4.86
C VAL A 12 34.98 -2.66 -3.70
N SER A 13 34.38 -1.49 -3.50
CA SER A 13 33.23 -1.34 -2.60
C SER A 13 32.06 -2.12 -3.19
N TYR A 14 31.92 -3.38 -2.76
CA TYR A 14 30.66 -4.10 -2.92
C TYR A 14 29.62 -3.39 -2.06
N VAL A 15 28.86 -2.47 -2.68
CA VAL A 15 27.59 -2.02 -2.12
C VAL A 15 26.67 -3.23 -2.19
N LEU A 16 26.67 -4.03 -1.12
CA LEU A 16 25.63 -5.04 -0.92
C LEU A 16 24.30 -4.27 -0.96
N PRO A 17 23.30 -4.73 -1.73
CA PRO A 17 21.97 -4.15 -1.65
C PRO A 17 21.50 -4.40 -0.21
N ILE A 18 21.51 -3.35 0.61
CA ILE A 18 20.81 -3.36 1.88
C ILE A 18 19.36 -3.51 1.47
N ALA A 19 18.80 -4.72 1.62
CA ALA A 19 17.37 -4.92 1.47
C ALA A 19 16.70 -3.90 2.40
N ALA A 20 15.67 -3.22 1.92
CA ALA A 20 14.94 -2.27 2.75
C ALA A 20 13.99 -3.09 3.62
N GLN A 21 14.54 -3.70 4.66
CA GLN A 21 13.79 -4.50 5.61
C GLN A 21 13.17 -3.62 6.72
N LEU A 22 12.10 -4.15 7.30
CA LEU A 22 11.58 -3.75 8.60
C LEU A 22 12.74 -3.57 9.59
N SER A 23 12.69 -2.51 10.41
CA SER A 23 13.72 -2.20 11.38
C SER A 23 13.56 -2.97 12.71
N GLY A 24 12.46 -3.71 12.87
CA GLY A 24 12.20 -4.54 14.03
C GLY A 24 10.90 -5.32 13.94
N ARG A 25 10.36 -5.74 15.10
CA ARG A 25 9.05 -6.39 15.19
C ARG A 25 7.94 -5.43 14.72
N VAL A 26 6.97 -5.98 14.01
CA VAL A 26 5.67 -5.34 13.72
C VAL A 26 4.55 -6.08 14.46
N GLY A 27 3.36 -5.46 14.48
CA GLY A 27 2.17 -6.06 15.07
C GLY A 27 1.99 -5.75 16.56
N PRO A 28 0.83 -6.15 17.14
CA PRO A 28 0.53 -5.95 18.55
C PRO A 28 1.52 -6.69 19.44
N THR A 29 1.77 -6.18 20.64
CA THR A 29 2.69 -6.82 21.61
C THR A 29 2.02 -7.95 22.37
N THR A 30 0.70 -7.91 22.56
CA THR A 30 -0.12 -8.98 23.17
C THR A 30 -1.13 -9.56 22.18
N SER A 31 -1.44 -10.85 22.33
CA SER A 31 -2.37 -11.57 21.44
C SER A 31 -3.83 -11.16 21.63
N THR A 32 -4.65 -11.25 20.58
CA THR A 32 -6.13 -11.19 20.64
C THR A 32 -6.73 -11.96 21.81
N ALA A 33 -6.29 -13.20 22.06
CA ALA A 33 -6.79 -14.04 23.16
C ALA A 33 -6.57 -13.43 24.55
N SER A 34 -5.42 -12.75 24.75
CA SER A 34 -5.13 -12.03 26.00
C SER A 34 -6.03 -10.81 26.16
N LYS A 35 -6.29 -10.07 25.08
CA LYS A 35 -7.17 -8.89 25.08
C LYS A 35 -8.64 -9.32 25.30
N ALA A 36 -9.03 -10.45 24.72
CA ALA A 36 -10.35 -11.07 24.85
C ALA A 36 -10.65 -11.63 26.25
N ALA A 37 -9.70 -11.61 27.20
CA ALA A 37 -9.98 -11.93 28.61
C ALA A 37 -11.01 -10.97 29.23
N LYS A 38 -11.13 -9.75 28.67
CA LYS A 38 -12.18 -8.79 28.98
C LYS A 38 -12.88 -8.36 27.69
N VAL A 39 -14.15 -8.73 27.54
CA VAL A 39 -14.94 -8.41 26.34
C VAL A 39 -15.97 -7.33 26.64
N CYS A 40 -15.90 -6.23 25.91
CA CYS A 40 -16.90 -5.18 25.87
C CYS A 40 -17.72 -5.36 24.58
N ASN A 41 -18.73 -6.23 24.65
CA ASN A 41 -19.66 -6.47 23.54
C ASN A 41 -20.58 -5.25 23.37
N ILE A 42 -20.61 -4.63 22.19
CA ILE A 42 -21.41 -3.41 21.96
C ILE A 42 -22.89 -3.57 22.28
N MET A 43 -23.43 -4.80 22.20
CA MET A 43 -24.83 -5.09 22.55
C MET A 43 -25.10 -4.82 24.05
N SER A 44 -24.11 -5.02 24.92
CA SER A 44 -24.19 -4.69 26.36
C SER A 44 -24.11 -3.18 26.64
N TYR A 45 -23.78 -2.38 25.63
CA TYR A 45 -23.67 -0.92 25.70
C TYR A 45 -24.74 -0.22 24.84
N GLY A 46 -25.86 -0.90 24.59
CA GLY A 46 -26.99 -0.34 23.84
C GLY A 46 -26.88 -0.48 22.32
N GLY A 47 -25.94 -1.28 21.82
CA GLY A 47 -25.84 -1.60 20.40
C GLY A 47 -27.06 -2.37 19.90
N VAL A 48 -27.44 -2.11 18.65
CA VAL A 48 -28.57 -2.72 17.97
C VAL A 48 -28.09 -3.25 16.62
N SER A 49 -28.28 -4.54 16.37
CA SER A 49 -28.00 -5.17 15.08
C SER A 49 -29.08 -4.77 14.05
N SER A 50 -29.01 -3.52 13.60
CA SER A 50 -29.75 -2.97 12.49
C SER A 50 -28.84 -2.11 11.61
N ALA A 51 -28.93 -2.26 10.29
CA ALA A 51 -28.20 -1.44 9.32
C ALA A 51 -28.59 0.06 9.35
N THR A 52 -29.69 0.41 10.03
CA THR A 52 -30.26 1.77 10.05
C THR A 52 -30.21 2.44 11.42
N THR A 53 -29.84 1.71 12.47
CA THR A 53 -29.71 2.27 13.83
C THR A 53 -28.28 2.74 14.07
N ASP A 54 -28.09 3.95 14.57
CA ASP A 54 -26.75 4.46 14.90
C ASP A 54 -26.16 3.72 16.11
N ASN A 55 -25.00 3.09 15.92
CA ASN A 55 -24.27 2.35 16.94
C ASN A 55 -23.06 3.11 17.49
N SER A 56 -22.87 4.38 17.11
CA SER A 56 -21.73 5.21 17.52
C SER A 56 -21.53 5.28 19.04
N ALA A 57 -22.61 5.49 19.80
CA ALA A 57 -22.60 5.57 21.26
C ALA A 57 -22.23 4.23 21.92
N ALA A 58 -22.73 3.12 21.38
CA ALA A 58 -22.44 1.78 21.87
C ALA A 58 -20.96 1.40 21.66
N ILE A 59 -20.43 1.68 20.46
CA ILE A 59 -19.01 1.47 20.13
C ILE A 59 -18.12 2.33 21.04
N THR A 60 -18.45 3.61 21.19
CA THR A 60 -17.67 4.54 22.04
C THR A 60 -17.69 4.12 23.51
N SER A 61 -18.84 3.66 24.01
CA SER A 61 -18.97 3.19 25.40
C SER A 61 -18.21 1.90 25.64
N ALA A 62 -18.29 0.94 24.71
CA ALA A 62 -17.52 -0.30 24.75
C ALA A 62 -16.01 -0.02 24.69
N TRP A 63 -15.57 0.90 23.83
CA TRP A 63 -14.18 1.36 23.79
C TRP A 63 -13.74 1.93 25.14
N ASN A 64 -14.49 2.87 25.72
CA ASN A 64 -14.13 3.48 27.00
C ASN A 64 -14.02 2.44 28.12
N ALA A 65 -14.84 1.38 28.08
CA ALA A 65 -14.76 0.30 29.04
C ALA A 65 -13.56 -0.65 28.82
N CYS A 66 -13.11 -0.85 27.58
CA CYS A 66 -12.06 -1.83 27.23
C CYS A 66 -10.70 -1.25 26.80
N LYS A 67 -10.56 0.07 26.64
CA LYS A 67 -9.35 0.70 26.08
C LYS A 67 -8.07 0.46 26.87
N ASN A 68 -8.13 0.00 28.11
CA ASN A 68 -6.98 -0.29 28.98
C ASN A 68 -6.86 -1.80 29.25
N GLY A 69 -6.64 -2.63 28.23
CA GLY A 69 -6.58 -4.08 28.36
C GLY A 69 -7.93 -4.77 28.18
N GLY A 70 -8.40 -4.91 26.94
CA GLY A 70 -9.69 -5.52 26.63
C GLY A 70 -10.00 -5.59 25.14
N GLN A 71 -11.15 -6.17 24.79
CA GLN A 71 -11.64 -6.30 23.44
C GLN A 71 -13.00 -5.61 23.28
N VAL A 72 -13.08 -4.64 22.38
CA VAL A 72 -14.37 -4.18 21.84
C VAL A 72 -14.85 -5.22 20.85
N TYR A 73 -16.01 -5.81 21.12
CA TYR A 73 -16.57 -6.87 20.28
C TYR A 73 -17.85 -6.38 19.59
N ILE A 74 -17.85 -6.46 18.25
CA ILE A 74 -18.98 -6.18 17.37
C ILE A 74 -19.39 -7.52 16.77
N PRO A 75 -20.45 -8.17 17.27
CA PRO A 75 -20.87 -9.49 16.82
C PRO A 75 -21.26 -9.53 15.34
N ALA A 76 -21.48 -10.73 14.82
CA ALA A 76 -22.10 -10.91 13.51
C ALA A 76 -23.49 -10.25 13.49
N GLY A 77 -23.75 -9.45 12.46
CA GLY A 77 -24.95 -8.62 12.36
C GLY A 77 -24.71 -7.41 11.47
N ASN A 78 -25.71 -6.53 11.38
CA ASN A 78 -25.64 -5.30 10.60
C ASN A 78 -25.73 -4.11 11.55
N TYR A 79 -24.86 -3.11 11.40
CA TYR A 79 -24.77 -2.00 12.35
C TYR A 79 -24.66 -0.67 11.60
N GLY A 80 -25.68 0.18 11.71
CA GLY A 80 -25.63 1.55 11.17
C GLY A 80 -24.66 2.43 11.96
N LEU A 81 -23.98 3.33 11.25
CA LEU A 81 -23.15 4.38 11.84
C LEU A 81 -23.53 5.74 11.23
N SER A 82 -24.21 6.58 12.01
CA SER A 82 -24.59 7.94 11.60
C SER A 82 -23.64 9.00 12.14
N SER A 83 -23.09 8.76 13.34
CA SER A 83 -22.09 9.62 13.97
C SER A 83 -20.74 8.93 13.97
N TRP A 84 -19.69 9.68 13.64
CA TRP A 84 -18.33 9.16 13.57
C TRP A 84 -17.73 8.92 14.95
N VAL A 85 -16.93 7.85 15.07
CA VAL A 85 -16.28 7.49 16.34
C VAL A 85 -14.80 7.86 16.32
N THR A 86 -14.36 8.54 17.38
CA THR A 86 -12.93 8.78 17.64
C THR A 86 -12.53 8.02 18.90
N LEU A 87 -11.77 6.95 18.69
CA LEU A 87 -11.35 5.99 19.68
C LEU A 87 -9.89 6.28 20.06
N SER A 88 -9.68 6.95 21.20
CA SER A 88 -8.36 7.46 21.58
C SER A 88 -7.83 6.88 22.88
N GLY A 89 -6.50 6.87 22.99
CA GLY A 89 -5.79 6.57 24.23
C GLY A 89 -5.88 5.11 24.67
N GLY A 90 -5.92 4.18 23.71
CA GLY A 90 -5.96 2.75 24.00
C GLY A 90 -4.57 2.16 24.30
N LYS A 91 -4.55 1.12 25.12
CA LYS A 91 -3.37 0.33 25.46
C LYS A 91 -3.76 -1.13 25.63
N GLY A 92 -3.17 -2.01 24.83
CA GLY A 92 -3.46 -3.45 24.89
C GLY A 92 -4.93 -3.75 24.57
N VAL A 93 -5.47 -3.09 23.54
CA VAL A 93 -6.89 -3.15 23.19
C VAL A 93 -7.07 -3.67 21.78
N SER A 94 -8.15 -4.42 21.54
CA SER A 94 -8.53 -4.85 20.19
C SER A 94 -9.97 -4.47 19.85
N ILE A 95 -10.24 -4.27 18.56
CA ILE A 95 -11.58 -4.26 17.98
C ILE A 95 -11.73 -5.55 17.18
N ASN A 96 -12.68 -6.39 17.59
CA ASN A 96 -13.10 -7.55 16.81
C ASN A 96 -14.45 -7.27 16.15
N LEU A 97 -14.41 -7.10 14.83
CA LEU A 97 -15.56 -6.81 13.97
C LEU A 97 -15.96 -8.08 13.22
N GLU A 98 -17.02 -8.74 13.67
CA GLU A 98 -17.55 -9.95 13.01
C GLU A 98 -18.78 -9.68 12.14
N GLY A 99 -19.38 -8.50 12.29
CA GLY A 99 -20.50 -8.02 11.50
C GLY A 99 -20.10 -6.97 10.46
N THR A 100 -21.10 -6.31 9.91
CA THR A 100 -20.93 -5.23 8.93
C THR A 100 -21.36 -3.89 9.50
N ILE A 101 -20.47 -2.89 9.43
CA ILE A 101 -20.79 -1.50 9.72
C ILE A 101 -21.24 -0.82 8.43
N TYR A 102 -22.43 -0.21 8.44
CA TYR A 102 -23.00 0.53 7.31
C TYR A 102 -22.99 2.03 7.57
N ARG A 103 -22.46 2.81 6.63
CA ARG A 103 -22.59 4.27 6.67
C ARG A 103 -24.06 4.67 6.50
N ILE A 104 -24.60 5.38 7.49
CA ILE A 104 -25.90 6.07 7.38
C ILE A 104 -25.77 7.58 7.61
N GLY A 105 -24.61 8.05 8.09
CA GLY A 105 -24.28 9.46 8.22
C GLY A 105 -23.68 10.06 6.95
N THR A 106 -23.70 11.39 6.83
CA THR A 106 -23.19 12.13 5.64
C THR A 106 -22.12 13.16 5.98
N ALA A 107 -21.77 13.30 7.27
CA ALA A 107 -20.75 14.26 7.70
C ALA A 107 -19.38 13.95 7.08
N SER A 108 -18.59 15.00 6.83
CA SER A 108 -17.16 14.81 6.51
C SER A 108 -16.40 14.27 7.71
N GLY A 109 -15.19 13.74 7.49
CA GLY A 109 -14.33 13.22 8.56
C GLY A 109 -13.86 11.80 8.29
N ASN A 110 -13.72 11.00 9.33
CA ASN A 110 -13.41 9.57 9.26
C ASN A 110 -14.50 8.82 10.03
N MET A 111 -15.14 7.82 9.45
CA MET A 111 -16.19 7.05 10.13
C MET A 111 -15.66 6.44 11.43
N ILE A 112 -14.46 5.85 11.36
CA ILE A 112 -13.74 5.32 12.51
C ILE A 112 -12.32 5.91 12.51
N ALA A 113 -12.01 6.68 13.55
CA ALA A 113 -10.65 7.14 13.82
C ALA A 113 -10.12 6.48 15.09
N VAL A 114 -8.96 5.81 15.02
CA VAL A 114 -8.22 5.33 16.19
C VAL A 114 -6.99 6.20 16.36
N THR A 115 -6.79 6.79 17.54
CA THR A 115 -5.71 7.76 17.75
C THR A 115 -4.91 7.52 19.02
N SER A 116 -3.62 7.85 19.02
CA SER A 116 -2.73 7.83 20.20
C SER A 116 -2.87 6.53 21.02
N THR A 117 -2.73 5.40 20.34
CA THR A 117 -3.04 4.07 20.88
C THR A 117 -1.84 3.13 20.70
N SER A 118 -1.60 2.24 21.66
CA SER A 118 -0.50 1.27 21.64
C SER A 118 -0.98 -0.16 21.86
N ASP A 119 -0.27 -1.15 21.30
CA ASP A 119 -0.65 -2.57 21.37
C ASP A 119 -2.09 -2.79 20.91
N PHE A 120 -2.34 -2.47 19.64
CA PHE A 120 -3.67 -2.39 19.04
C PHE A 120 -3.92 -3.47 18.00
N GLU A 121 -5.15 -3.95 17.88
CA GLU A 121 -5.50 -4.91 16.84
C GLU A 121 -6.93 -4.67 16.35
N PHE A 122 -7.11 -4.44 15.05
CA PHE A 122 -8.42 -4.34 14.40
C PHE A 122 -8.57 -5.52 13.45
N TYR A 123 -9.50 -6.41 13.76
CA TYR A 123 -9.63 -7.64 13.00
C TYR A 123 -11.04 -8.23 12.98
N SER A 124 -11.22 -9.28 12.17
CA SER A 124 -12.37 -10.20 12.21
C SER A 124 -11.86 -11.62 12.37
N ALA A 125 -12.31 -12.35 13.41
CA ALA A 125 -11.90 -13.74 13.57
C ALA A 125 -12.60 -14.67 12.56
N ASN A 126 -13.79 -14.29 12.09
CA ASN A 126 -14.52 -15.04 11.07
C ASN A 126 -14.16 -14.62 9.63
N SER A 127 -13.26 -13.64 9.47
CA SER A 127 -12.80 -13.08 8.19
C SER A 127 -13.93 -12.57 7.28
N LYS A 128 -15.06 -12.15 7.88
CA LYS A 128 -16.24 -11.59 7.21
C LYS A 128 -16.60 -10.18 7.71
N GLY A 129 -15.85 -9.66 8.69
CA GLY A 129 -15.99 -8.29 9.16
C GLY A 129 -15.83 -7.28 8.02
N ALA A 130 -16.76 -6.35 7.92
CA ALA A 130 -16.79 -5.39 6.81
C ALA A 130 -17.23 -3.98 7.23
N ILE A 131 -16.76 -2.99 6.49
CA ILE A 131 -17.25 -1.61 6.57
C ILE A 131 -17.77 -1.21 5.18
N GLN A 132 -19.08 -1.05 5.06
CA GLN A 132 -19.77 -0.60 3.85
C GLN A 132 -20.01 0.92 3.92
N GLY A 133 -19.26 1.67 3.12
CA GLY A 133 -19.25 3.12 3.09
C GLY A 133 -20.35 3.76 2.24
N TYR A 134 -21.02 3.00 1.37
CA TYR A 134 -22.01 3.51 0.41
C TYR A 134 -21.57 4.82 -0.27
N GLY A 135 -20.30 4.90 -0.66
CA GLY A 135 -19.69 6.00 -1.40
C GLY A 135 -20.40 6.30 -2.71
N TYR A 136 -20.99 5.29 -3.37
CA TYR A 136 -21.79 5.49 -4.59
C TYR A 136 -22.92 6.53 -4.42
N GLN A 137 -23.44 6.71 -3.19
CA GLN A 137 -24.49 7.69 -2.87
C GLN A 137 -23.96 9.12 -2.79
N LEU A 138 -22.67 9.31 -2.49
CA LEU A 138 -22.05 10.62 -2.26
C LEU A 138 -21.10 11.04 -3.40
N ASN A 139 -20.77 10.12 -4.32
CA ASN A 139 -19.72 10.32 -5.32
C ASN A 139 -20.21 10.85 -6.69
N SER A 140 -21.48 11.24 -6.81
CA SER A 140 -22.10 11.71 -8.06
C SER A 140 -21.53 13.02 -8.62
N GLY A 141 -20.95 13.88 -7.76
CA GLY A 141 -20.33 15.17 -8.15
C GLY A 141 -18.81 15.28 -7.94
N GLY A 142 -18.15 14.26 -7.37
CA GLY A 142 -16.78 14.35 -6.86
C GLY A 142 -16.60 13.36 -5.70
N ALA A 143 -15.37 13.03 -5.30
CA ALA A 143 -15.16 12.29 -4.06
C ALA A 143 -15.53 13.22 -2.89
N SER A 144 -16.56 12.88 -2.11
CA SER A 144 -17.07 13.73 -1.03
C SER A 144 -17.67 12.89 0.08
N GLY A 145 -17.54 13.34 1.33
CA GLY A 145 -18.02 12.62 2.51
C GLY A 145 -16.88 12.12 3.41
N PRO A 146 -17.13 11.09 4.23
CA PRO A 146 -16.13 10.57 5.15
C PRO A 146 -15.14 9.61 4.48
N ARG A 147 -13.98 9.45 5.12
CA ARG A 147 -13.09 8.29 4.94
C ARG A 147 -13.60 7.15 5.83
N LEU A 148 -13.25 5.90 5.54
CA LEU A 148 -13.69 4.78 6.38
C LEU A 148 -12.88 4.69 7.67
N VAL A 149 -11.59 4.37 7.56
CA VAL A 149 -10.74 4.10 8.73
C VAL A 149 -9.47 4.96 8.69
N ARG A 150 -9.17 5.63 9.80
CA ARG A 150 -7.90 6.32 10.01
C ARG A 150 -7.26 5.91 11.32
N LEU A 151 -6.03 5.44 11.26
CA LEU A 151 -5.16 5.23 12.42
C LEU A 151 -4.18 6.40 12.47
N THR A 152 -4.12 7.12 13.59
CA THR A 152 -3.19 8.25 13.78
C THR A 152 -2.37 8.06 15.04
N LYS A 153 -1.04 8.04 14.93
CA LYS A 153 -0.13 7.81 16.06
C LYS A 153 -0.48 6.51 16.80
N VAL A 154 -0.67 5.44 16.04
CA VAL A 154 -0.88 4.09 16.57
C VAL A 154 0.44 3.33 16.49
N THR A 155 0.83 2.68 17.59
CA THR A 155 2.10 1.93 17.70
C THR A 155 1.86 0.49 18.10
N ASP A 156 2.67 -0.44 17.58
CA ASP A 156 2.56 -1.89 17.81
C ASP A 156 1.14 -2.36 17.48
N PHE A 157 0.83 -2.44 16.19
CA PHE A 157 -0.54 -2.70 15.77
C PHE A 157 -0.68 -3.62 14.58
N SER A 158 -1.85 -4.24 14.46
CA SER A 158 -2.26 -4.93 13.25
C SER A 158 -3.68 -4.54 12.80
N PHE A 159 -3.90 -4.55 11.48
CA PHE A 159 -5.21 -4.40 10.84
C PHE A 159 -5.37 -5.53 9.81
N HIS A 160 -6.31 -6.46 10.02
CA HIS A 160 -6.38 -7.63 9.14
C HIS A 160 -7.69 -8.39 9.13
N ASP A 161 -7.88 -9.22 8.10
CA ASP A 161 -9.06 -10.05 7.88
C ASP A 161 -10.36 -9.23 7.72
N ILE A 162 -10.27 -8.01 7.18
CA ILE A 162 -11.38 -7.06 7.03
C ILE A 162 -11.61 -6.68 5.57
N ALA A 163 -12.88 -6.48 5.21
CA ALA A 163 -13.27 -5.83 3.96
C ALA A 163 -13.59 -4.34 4.17
N LEU A 164 -13.01 -3.46 3.35
CA LEU A 164 -13.35 -2.03 3.28
C LEU A 164 -14.02 -1.74 1.94
N VAL A 165 -15.28 -1.33 1.95
CA VAL A 165 -16.11 -1.31 0.74
C VAL A 165 -16.72 0.06 0.53
N ASP A 166 -16.55 0.58 -0.68
CA ASP A 166 -17.17 1.78 -1.22
C ASP A 166 -17.01 2.99 -0.32
N ALA A 167 -15.76 3.35 -0.03
CA ALA A 167 -15.49 4.60 0.68
C ALA A 167 -16.02 5.81 -0.11
N PRO A 168 -16.65 6.79 0.55
CA PRO A 168 -16.95 8.08 -0.08
C PRO A 168 -15.69 8.86 -0.47
N VAL A 169 -14.61 8.70 0.30
CA VAL A 169 -13.27 9.24 0.01
C VAL A 169 -12.25 8.11 0.18
N PHE A 170 -11.41 8.11 1.22
CA PHE A 170 -10.35 7.10 1.40
C PHE A 170 -10.82 5.90 2.23
N HIS A 171 -10.27 4.72 1.96
CA HIS A 171 -10.61 3.49 2.66
C HIS A 171 -9.79 3.35 3.96
N LEU A 172 -8.46 3.29 3.88
CA LEU A 172 -7.57 3.17 5.03
C LEU A 172 -6.44 4.20 4.97
N THR A 173 -6.25 4.94 6.07
CA THR A 173 -5.08 5.80 6.24
C THR A 173 -4.33 5.48 7.52
N LEU A 174 -3.03 5.25 7.39
CA LEU A 174 -2.07 5.11 8.48
C LEU A 174 -1.23 6.39 8.58
N ASP A 175 -1.54 7.19 9.57
CA ASP A 175 -0.93 8.50 9.81
C ASP A 175 0.04 8.43 10.98
N THR A 176 1.33 8.63 10.70
CA THR A 176 2.38 8.70 11.72
C THR A 176 2.34 7.46 12.63
N CYS A 177 2.12 6.27 12.03
CA CYS A 177 2.02 5.02 12.75
C CYS A 177 3.39 4.32 12.85
N THR A 178 3.56 3.38 13.77
CA THR A 178 4.85 2.68 13.94
C THR A 178 4.68 1.21 14.36
N ASN A 179 5.58 0.33 13.93
CA ASN A 179 5.54 -1.11 14.23
C ASN A 179 4.21 -1.77 13.81
N GLY A 180 3.76 -1.46 12.59
CA GLY A 180 2.44 -1.84 12.08
C GLY A 180 2.47 -3.03 11.14
N GLU A 181 1.42 -3.85 11.16
CA GLU A 181 1.19 -4.92 10.18
C GLU A 181 -0.22 -4.81 9.57
N VAL A 182 -0.35 -4.74 8.25
CA VAL A 182 -1.65 -4.74 7.56
C VAL A 182 -1.69 -5.91 6.60
N TYR A 183 -2.67 -6.80 6.75
CA TYR A 183 -2.77 -7.97 5.88
C TYR A 183 -4.15 -8.57 5.74
N ASN A 184 -4.31 -9.52 4.82
CA ASN A 184 -5.59 -10.18 4.54
C ASN A 184 -6.75 -9.18 4.45
N THR A 185 -6.55 -8.11 3.67
CA THR A 185 -7.49 -7.00 3.55
C THR A 185 -7.91 -6.87 2.10
N ILE A 186 -9.20 -6.67 1.86
CA ILE A 186 -9.75 -6.41 0.52
C ILE A 186 -10.47 -5.07 0.50
N ILE A 187 -10.17 -4.27 -0.51
CA ILE A 187 -10.66 -2.91 -0.65
C ILE A 187 -11.31 -2.74 -2.01
N HIS A 188 -12.62 -2.48 -2.04
CA HIS A 188 -13.35 -2.21 -3.28
C HIS A 188 -14.02 -0.84 -3.23
N GLY A 189 -13.55 0.10 -4.05
CA GLY A 189 -14.16 1.40 -4.28
C GLY A 189 -14.65 1.56 -5.71
N VAL A 190 -15.41 2.63 -5.96
CA VAL A 190 -15.79 3.04 -7.32
C VAL A 190 -14.52 3.30 -8.13
N TYR A 191 -14.54 3.00 -9.43
CA TYR A 191 -13.45 3.25 -10.37
C TYR A 191 -13.33 4.74 -10.72
N LYS A 192 -13.00 5.57 -9.72
CA LYS A 192 -12.80 7.03 -9.78
C LYS A 192 -11.65 7.48 -8.87
N GLY A 193 -10.96 8.56 -9.24
CA GLY A 193 -9.93 9.18 -8.41
C GLY A 193 -10.46 9.77 -7.10
N GLY A 194 -9.58 9.97 -6.12
CA GLY A 194 -9.89 10.41 -4.76
C GLY A 194 -10.45 9.32 -3.84
N LEU A 195 -10.35 8.06 -4.26
CA LEU A 195 -10.90 6.88 -3.57
C LEU A 195 -9.81 5.91 -3.11
N ASP A 196 -8.77 6.47 -2.52
CA ASP A 196 -7.50 5.85 -2.15
C ASP A 196 -7.74 4.57 -1.32
N GLY A 197 -6.96 3.54 -1.61
CA GLY A 197 -6.98 2.25 -0.91
C GLY A 197 -6.29 2.38 0.44
N VAL A 198 -4.96 2.29 0.43
CA VAL A 198 -4.13 2.47 1.63
C VAL A 198 -3.13 3.61 1.42
N ASP A 199 -3.28 4.66 2.22
CA ASP A 199 -2.27 5.69 2.40
C ASP A 199 -1.48 5.43 3.68
N VAL A 200 -0.16 5.46 3.61
CA VAL A 200 0.71 5.17 4.76
C VAL A 200 1.89 6.13 4.89
N TRP A 201 2.11 6.63 6.12
CA TRP A 201 3.37 7.25 6.53
C TRP A 201 3.64 6.98 8.01
N GLY A 202 4.93 6.95 8.37
CA GLY A 202 5.38 6.44 9.66
C GLY A 202 6.61 5.54 9.50
N SER A 203 6.85 4.67 10.47
CA SER A 203 8.08 3.86 10.49
C SER A 203 7.86 2.40 10.84
N ASN A 204 8.65 1.49 10.26
CA ASN A 204 8.60 0.06 10.55
C ASN A 204 7.18 -0.51 10.34
N ILE A 205 6.69 -0.46 9.10
CA ILE A 205 5.33 -0.91 8.73
C ILE A 205 5.42 -1.98 7.65
N TYR A 206 4.72 -3.08 7.87
CA TYR A 206 4.62 -4.20 6.96
C TYR A 206 3.21 -4.28 6.38
N ILE A 207 3.06 -4.22 5.06
CA ILE A 207 1.76 -4.33 4.39
C ILE A 207 1.85 -5.48 3.40
N HIS A 208 1.03 -6.51 3.57
CA HIS A 208 1.07 -7.65 2.67
C HIS A 208 -0.28 -8.32 2.48
N ASP A 209 -0.46 -9.08 1.41
CA ASP A 209 -1.71 -9.81 1.17
C ASP A 209 -2.93 -8.86 1.15
N VAL A 210 -2.86 -7.83 0.31
CA VAL A 210 -3.92 -6.82 0.15
C VAL A 210 -4.37 -6.74 -1.31
N GLU A 211 -5.68 -6.77 -1.53
CA GLU A 211 -6.30 -6.50 -2.84
C GLU A 211 -6.99 -5.13 -2.81
N VAL A 212 -6.75 -4.31 -3.84
CA VAL A 212 -7.37 -2.99 -3.99
C VAL A 212 -7.95 -2.82 -5.40
N SER A 213 -9.23 -2.44 -5.44
CA SER A 213 -9.98 -2.10 -6.64
C SER A 213 -10.54 -0.69 -6.47
N ASN A 214 -10.09 0.28 -7.27
CA ASN A 214 -10.47 1.71 -7.22
C ASN A 214 -9.93 2.43 -8.48
N LYS A 215 -9.73 3.75 -8.48
CA LYS A 215 -9.00 4.41 -9.60
C LYS A 215 -8.01 5.47 -9.11
N ASP A 216 -7.58 5.31 -7.86
CA ASP A 216 -6.55 6.10 -7.20
C ASP A 216 -5.56 5.17 -6.48
N GLU A 217 -4.88 5.65 -5.45
CA GLU A 217 -3.84 4.92 -4.72
C GLU A 217 -4.24 3.45 -4.42
N CYS A 218 -3.37 2.51 -4.81
CA CYS A 218 -3.43 1.12 -4.34
C CYS A 218 -2.87 1.07 -2.91
N ILE A 219 -1.55 0.87 -2.78
CA ILE A 219 -0.80 1.09 -1.53
C ILE A 219 0.20 2.21 -1.79
N THR A 220 0.04 3.36 -1.13
CA THR A 220 0.85 4.55 -1.40
C THR A 220 1.57 5.06 -0.16
N VAL A 221 2.90 5.18 -0.26
CA VAL A 221 3.74 5.78 0.77
C VAL A 221 3.71 7.31 0.66
N LYS A 222 3.39 7.98 1.77
CA LYS A 222 3.45 9.43 1.95
C LYS A 222 4.65 9.80 2.84
N ASN A 223 4.87 11.10 3.03
CA ASN A 223 5.99 11.65 3.80
C ASN A 223 5.56 12.04 5.24
N PRO A 224 6.43 11.90 6.26
CA PRO A 224 7.73 11.19 6.27
C PRO A 224 7.56 9.68 6.46
N ALA A 225 8.47 8.88 5.91
CA ALA A 225 8.38 7.44 6.05
C ALA A 225 9.71 6.69 6.01
N ASN A 226 9.86 5.67 6.86
CA ASN A 226 11.04 4.81 6.80
C ASN A 226 10.80 3.35 7.18
N ASN A 227 11.59 2.42 6.63
CA ASN A 227 11.48 0.98 6.90
C ASN A 227 10.06 0.46 6.65
N ILE A 228 9.54 0.68 5.43
CA ILE A 228 8.23 0.15 5.02
C ILE A 228 8.45 -0.96 4.00
N LEU A 229 7.90 -2.13 4.28
CA LEU A 229 7.86 -3.27 3.38
C LEU A 229 6.42 -3.51 2.90
N VAL A 230 6.23 -3.53 1.59
CA VAL A 230 4.94 -3.79 0.95
C VAL A 230 5.07 -5.01 0.03
N GLU A 231 4.35 -6.11 0.27
CA GLU A 231 4.46 -7.29 -0.61
C GLU A 231 3.21 -8.12 -0.83
N GLN A 232 3.14 -8.84 -1.96
CA GLN A 232 1.96 -9.62 -2.36
C GLN A 232 0.69 -8.76 -2.42
N ILE A 233 0.72 -7.76 -3.30
CA ILE A 233 -0.39 -6.81 -3.49
C ILE A 233 -1.06 -7.07 -4.84
N HIS A 234 -2.38 -7.11 -4.86
CA HIS A 234 -3.18 -7.15 -6.09
C HIS A 234 -3.91 -5.83 -6.30
N CYS A 235 -3.38 -4.99 -7.18
CA CYS A 235 -4.05 -3.78 -7.64
C CYS A 235 -4.98 -4.14 -8.81
N ASN A 236 -6.23 -4.49 -8.49
CA ASN A 236 -7.23 -5.10 -9.37
C ASN A 236 -8.17 -4.04 -9.96
N TRP A 237 -7.86 -3.48 -11.13
CA TRP A 237 -8.51 -2.24 -11.59
C TRP A 237 -8.36 -1.13 -10.54
N SER A 238 -7.17 -0.55 -10.43
CA SER A 238 -6.81 0.48 -9.44
C SER A 238 -6.25 1.76 -10.11
N GLY A 239 -5.84 2.77 -9.36
CA GLY A 239 -4.83 3.72 -9.84
C GLY A 239 -3.44 3.09 -9.84
N GLY A 240 -3.17 2.14 -8.93
CA GLY A 240 -1.86 1.51 -8.77
C GLY A 240 -1.08 2.10 -7.61
N SER A 241 0.02 1.44 -7.24
CA SER A 241 0.86 1.88 -6.13
C SER A 241 1.65 3.13 -6.48
N ALA A 242 1.98 3.94 -5.48
CA ALA A 242 2.73 5.18 -5.70
C ALA A 242 3.53 5.62 -4.47
N MET A 243 4.28 6.70 -4.65
CA MET A 243 4.90 7.50 -3.60
C MET A 243 4.62 8.99 -3.82
N GLY A 244 4.10 9.66 -2.79
CA GLY A 244 3.76 11.08 -2.82
C GLY A 244 2.25 11.36 -2.84
N SER A 245 1.80 12.57 -3.18
CA SER A 245 2.59 13.68 -3.71
C SER A 245 3.65 14.20 -2.76
N LEU A 246 4.83 14.50 -3.29
CA LEU A 246 5.97 15.01 -2.54
C LEU A 246 6.22 16.49 -2.86
N ALA A 247 6.38 17.30 -1.80
CA ALA A 247 6.61 18.74 -1.88
C ALA A 247 7.88 19.15 -1.11
N THR A 248 7.79 19.75 0.07
CA THR A 248 8.95 20.22 0.85
C THR A 248 9.17 19.37 2.10
N GLY A 249 10.40 19.36 2.62
CA GLY A 249 10.75 18.64 3.84
C GLY A 249 10.63 17.11 3.70
N ILE A 250 10.90 16.59 2.50
CA ILE A 250 10.79 15.15 2.24
C ILE A 250 11.93 14.39 2.91
N ASP A 251 11.58 13.35 3.64
CA ASP A 251 12.46 12.37 4.25
C ASP A 251 11.78 11.00 4.15
N ILE A 252 12.05 10.30 3.05
CA ILE A 252 11.57 8.95 2.82
C ILE A 252 12.76 8.05 2.53
N HIS A 253 12.95 6.99 3.32
CA HIS A 253 14.03 6.06 3.08
C HIS A 253 13.78 4.62 3.54
N ASP A 254 14.51 3.68 2.95
CA ASP A 254 14.42 2.24 3.27
C ASP A 254 12.98 1.73 3.02
N ILE A 255 12.55 1.80 1.76
CA ILE A 255 11.23 1.36 1.30
C ILE A 255 11.39 0.18 0.33
N GLU A 256 10.67 -0.90 0.55
CA GLU A 256 10.60 -2.04 -0.36
C GLU A 256 9.17 -2.32 -0.81
N TYR A 257 8.97 -2.45 -2.12
CA TYR A 257 7.79 -3.08 -2.69
C TYR A 257 8.21 -4.36 -3.40
N ASN A 258 7.56 -5.48 -3.10
CA ASN A 258 7.92 -6.78 -3.63
C ASN A 258 6.69 -7.59 -4.05
N TYR A 259 6.72 -8.28 -5.18
CA TYR A 259 5.57 -9.09 -5.65
C TYR A 259 4.26 -8.27 -5.75
N ILE A 260 4.29 -7.23 -6.58
CA ILE A 260 3.13 -6.39 -6.85
C ILE A 260 2.51 -6.80 -8.18
N TYR A 261 1.25 -7.22 -8.14
CA TYR A 261 0.46 -7.56 -9.31
C TYR A 261 -0.54 -6.44 -9.64
N THR A 262 -0.47 -5.88 -10.84
CA THR A 262 -1.29 -4.72 -11.22
C THR A 262 -1.86 -4.89 -12.62
N HIS A 263 -3.16 -4.71 -12.80
CA HIS A 263 -3.77 -4.71 -14.13
C HIS A 263 -4.87 -3.67 -14.28
N HIS A 264 -5.00 -3.15 -15.51
CA HIS A 264 -5.93 -2.06 -15.86
C HIS A 264 -5.85 -0.84 -14.92
N ALA A 265 -4.64 -0.55 -14.44
CA ALA A 265 -4.38 0.57 -13.54
C ALA A 265 -3.82 1.82 -14.25
N ASN A 266 -3.71 2.93 -13.53
CA ASN A 266 -3.02 4.12 -14.06
C ASN A 266 -1.52 3.86 -14.19
N GLN A 267 -0.91 3.16 -13.24
CA GLN A 267 0.51 2.78 -13.27
C GLN A 267 0.76 1.44 -12.57
N MET A 268 1.94 0.85 -12.81
CA MET A 268 2.46 -0.19 -11.91
C MET A 268 3.09 0.44 -10.66
N TYR A 269 3.92 1.48 -10.84
CA TYR A 269 4.39 2.32 -9.73
C TYR A 269 4.66 3.75 -10.20
N MET A 270 4.26 4.75 -9.40
CA MET A 270 4.52 6.16 -9.70
C MET A 270 5.19 6.88 -8.54
N PHE A 271 6.25 7.63 -8.81
CA PHE A 271 6.73 8.69 -7.93
C PHE A 271 6.19 10.02 -8.44
N LYS A 272 5.52 10.80 -7.59
CA LYS A 272 4.88 12.07 -7.99
C LYS A 272 5.38 13.24 -7.14
N SER A 273 6.00 14.22 -7.79
CA SER A 273 6.39 15.51 -7.19
C SER A 273 6.31 16.64 -8.22
N ASN A 274 6.35 17.89 -7.74
CA ASN A 274 6.44 19.06 -8.60
C ASN A 274 7.15 20.21 -7.85
N GLY A 275 8.42 20.44 -8.14
CA GLY A 275 9.27 21.34 -7.35
C GLY A 275 9.58 20.77 -5.95
N GLY A 276 9.68 21.65 -4.95
CA GLY A 276 9.90 21.24 -3.57
C GLY A 276 11.35 20.92 -3.20
N GLY A 277 11.54 20.10 -2.15
CA GLY A 277 12.86 19.71 -1.63
C GLY A 277 12.81 18.63 -0.55
N GLY A 278 13.96 17.99 -0.32
CA GLY A 278 14.12 16.84 0.56
C GLY A 278 14.67 15.62 -0.20
N THR A 279 14.63 14.44 0.42
CA THR A 279 15.27 13.23 -0.11
C THR A 279 14.35 12.03 -0.08
N VAL A 280 14.33 11.28 -1.18
CA VAL A 280 13.87 9.90 -1.27
C VAL A 280 15.09 9.03 -1.57
N LYS A 281 15.41 8.08 -0.69
CA LYS A 281 16.57 7.21 -0.88
C LYS A 281 16.37 5.78 -0.43
N ASN A 282 17.18 4.85 -0.93
CA ASN A 282 17.14 3.44 -0.54
C ASN A 282 15.75 2.84 -0.80
N VAL A 283 15.31 2.87 -2.05
CA VAL A 283 14.02 2.32 -2.47
C VAL A 283 14.24 1.12 -3.39
N ILE A 284 13.55 0.03 -3.12
CA ILE A 284 13.63 -1.21 -3.91
C ILE A 284 12.24 -1.59 -4.39
N LEU A 285 12.04 -1.68 -5.70
CA LEU A 285 10.76 -2.07 -6.32
C LEU A 285 10.97 -3.33 -7.14
N ASN A 286 10.70 -4.48 -6.53
CA ASN A 286 11.06 -5.80 -7.03
C ASN A 286 9.85 -6.65 -7.43
N ASN A 287 10.05 -7.53 -8.41
CA ASN A 287 9.11 -8.59 -8.78
C ASN A 287 7.71 -8.08 -9.16
N PHE A 288 7.65 -6.96 -9.88
CA PHE A 288 6.39 -6.43 -10.38
C PHE A 288 5.91 -7.23 -11.60
N MET A 289 4.61 -7.52 -11.64
CA MET A 289 3.97 -8.16 -12.78
C MET A 289 2.67 -7.42 -13.09
N GLY A 290 2.35 -7.20 -14.36
CA GLY A 290 1.09 -6.52 -14.68
C GLY A 290 0.80 -6.41 -16.16
N HIS A 291 -0.45 -6.12 -16.51
CA HIS A 291 -0.85 -5.96 -17.91
C HIS A 291 -1.88 -4.87 -18.11
N SER A 292 -1.91 -4.31 -19.32
CA SER A 292 -2.91 -3.33 -19.74
C SER A 292 -3.01 -2.09 -18.84
N ASN A 293 -1.92 -1.76 -18.14
CA ASN A 293 -1.78 -0.53 -17.36
C ASN A 293 -1.48 0.65 -18.28
N ALA A 294 -1.90 1.86 -17.89
CA ALA A 294 -1.65 3.06 -18.71
C ALA A 294 -0.17 3.46 -18.70
N TYR A 295 0.44 3.55 -17.51
CA TYR A 295 1.89 3.66 -17.29
C TYR A 295 2.42 2.39 -16.63
N THR A 296 3.73 2.23 -16.60
CA THR A 296 4.41 1.16 -15.87
C THR A 296 5.29 1.75 -14.78
N LEU A 297 6.56 2.03 -15.08
CA LEU A 297 7.45 2.80 -14.22
C LEU A 297 7.27 4.28 -14.58
N ASP A 298 6.74 5.07 -13.66
CA ASP A 298 6.54 6.51 -13.83
C ASP A 298 7.15 7.32 -12.67
N LEU A 299 8.40 7.76 -12.82
CA LEU A 299 8.95 8.80 -11.95
C LEU A 299 8.67 10.14 -12.63
N ASP A 300 7.76 10.94 -12.05
CA ASP A 300 7.38 12.24 -12.58
C ASP A 300 7.58 13.35 -11.54
N SER A 301 8.69 14.07 -11.68
CA SER A 301 9.00 15.23 -10.83
C SER A 301 8.42 16.56 -11.32
N ALA A 302 7.54 16.51 -12.32
CA ALA A 302 6.78 17.64 -12.82
C ALA A 302 5.28 17.29 -12.93
N TRP A 303 4.78 16.51 -11.97
CA TRP A 303 3.44 15.94 -11.99
C TRP A 303 2.38 17.05 -12.05
N SER A 304 1.66 17.12 -13.17
CA SER A 304 0.79 18.25 -13.52
C SER A 304 -0.49 18.33 -12.68
N SER A 305 -0.87 17.24 -12.01
CA SER A 305 -2.04 17.19 -11.11
C SER A 305 -1.78 17.74 -9.71
N MET A 306 -0.56 18.23 -9.42
CA MET A 306 -0.28 19.01 -8.22
C MET A 306 0.30 20.38 -8.56
N SER A 307 0.00 21.37 -7.71
CA SER A 307 0.66 22.67 -7.78
C SER A 307 2.17 22.52 -7.58
N LYS A 308 2.94 23.34 -8.31
CA LYS A 308 4.39 23.41 -8.13
C LYS A 308 4.71 23.99 -6.76
N ALA A 309 5.45 23.25 -5.95
CA ALA A 309 5.99 23.71 -4.68
C ALA A 309 7.30 24.48 -4.90
N ASP A 310 7.58 25.46 -4.05
CA ASP A 310 8.83 26.20 -4.09
C ASP A 310 10.02 25.30 -3.76
N GLY A 311 11.08 25.40 -4.56
CA GLY A 311 12.31 24.63 -4.40
C GLY A 311 12.80 23.99 -5.70
N ASN A 312 14.01 23.43 -5.64
CA ASN A 312 14.72 22.90 -6.81
C ASN A 312 14.25 21.50 -7.24
N GLY A 313 13.44 20.82 -6.42
CA GLY A 313 13.02 19.44 -6.64
C GLY A 313 13.42 18.52 -5.49
N ILE A 314 12.80 17.34 -5.43
CA ILE A 314 13.18 16.25 -4.53
C ILE A 314 14.45 15.58 -5.04
N THR A 315 15.38 15.27 -4.14
CA THR A 315 16.53 14.41 -4.45
C THR A 315 16.09 12.95 -4.41
N TYR A 316 16.09 12.26 -5.56
CA TYR A 316 15.87 10.81 -5.64
C TYR A 316 17.22 10.12 -5.86
N THR A 317 17.60 9.22 -4.95
CA THR A 317 18.88 8.51 -5.08
C THR A 317 18.84 7.09 -4.53
N ASN A 318 19.67 6.20 -5.06
CA ASN A 318 19.73 4.79 -4.63
C ASN A 318 18.35 4.11 -4.72
N ILE A 319 17.81 4.04 -5.94
CA ILE A 319 16.52 3.42 -6.24
C ILE A 319 16.73 2.29 -7.24
N THR A 320 16.27 1.09 -6.90
CA THR A 320 16.38 -0.10 -7.75
C THR A 320 15.00 -0.55 -8.21
N PHE A 321 14.87 -0.82 -9.51
CA PHE A 321 13.74 -1.48 -10.13
C PHE A 321 14.24 -2.80 -10.71
N ASP A 322 13.77 -3.95 -10.21
CA ASP A 322 14.23 -5.26 -10.67
C ASP A 322 13.09 -6.26 -10.88
N ASN A 323 13.23 -7.07 -11.93
CA ASN A 323 12.32 -8.13 -12.35
C ASN A 323 10.88 -7.65 -12.56
N TRP A 324 10.70 -6.73 -13.50
CA TRP A 324 9.40 -6.23 -13.94
C TRP A 324 8.99 -6.96 -15.21
N LYS A 325 7.76 -7.50 -15.29
CA LYS A 325 7.28 -8.17 -16.51
C LYS A 325 5.80 -7.93 -16.81
N GLY A 326 5.45 -8.02 -18.09
CA GLY A 326 4.08 -7.92 -18.55
C GLY A 326 3.89 -6.91 -19.69
N THR A 327 2.76 -6.19 -19.69
CA THR A 327 2.42 -5.26 -20.77
C THR A 327 1.86 -3.92 -20.29
N ALA A 328 2.05 -2.89 -21.12
CA ALA A 328 1.36 -1.61 -21.03
C ALA A 328 0.30 -1.52 -22.14
N ALA A 329 -0.79 -0.80 -21.89
CA ALA A 329 -1.90 -0.67 -22.85
C ALA A 329 -1.45 -0.05 -24.18
N ASN A 330 -0.59 0.97 -24.14
CA ASN A 330 0.03 1.57 -25.32
C ASN A 330 1.42 2.14 -24.98
N GLY A 331 2.45 1.35 -25.23
CA GLY A 331 3.84 1.67 -24.89
C GLY A 331 4.48 2.79 -25.73
N VAL A 332 3.84 3.26 -26.80
CA VAL A 332 4.31 4.45 -27.55
C VAL A 332 3.69 5.72 -26.96
N GLN A 333 2.39 5.69 -26.64
CA GLN A 333 1.71 6.83 -26.03
C GLN A 333 2.23 7.08 -24.60
N ARG A 334 2.49 6.01 -23.86
CA ARG A 334 2.98 6.03 -22.48
C ARG A 334 4.07 4.99 -22.34
N GLY A 335 5.32 5.46 -22.47
CA GLY A 335 6.50 4.60 -22.40
C GLY A 335 6.57 3.78 -21.10
N PRO A 336 6.88 2.47 -21.16
CA PRO A 336 7.00 1.64 -19.95
C PRO A 336 8.06 2.12 -18.97
N ILE A 337 9.10 2.81 -19.45
CA ILE A 337 10.09 3.51 -18.63
C ILE A 337 9.89 5.01 -18.86
N LYS A 338 9.40 5.71 -17.83
CA LYS A 338 9.38 7.17 -17.75
C LYS A 338 10.10 7.60 -16.48
N VAL A 339 11.28 8.21 -16.63
CA VAL A 339 12.08 8.72 -15.51
C VAL A 339 12.36 10.20 -15.73
N ASN A 340 11.46 11.05 -15.25
CA ASN A 340 11.53 12.50 -15.33
C ASN A 340 11.97 13.10 -13.99
N CYS A 341 13.25 13.45 -13.89
CA CYS A 341 13.86 13.98 -12.68
C CYS A 341 14.06 15.50 -12.74
N PRO A 342 14.14 16.19 -11.57
CA PRO A 342 14.35 17.62 -11.54
C PRO A 342 15.69 18.00 -12.18
N SER A 343 15.69 19.05 -12.99
CA SER A 343 16.92 19.51 -13.68
C SER A 343 17.95 20.11 -12.74
N ALA A 344 17.51 20.76 -11.66
CA ALA A 344 18.38 21.38 -10.66
C ALA A 344 18.95 20.37 -9.66
N VAL A 345 18.27 19.24 -9.45
CA VAL A 345 18.73 18.12 -8.61
C VAL A 345 18.51 16.78 -9.33
N PRO A 346 19.35 16.44 -10.32
CA PRO A 346 19.23 15.20 -11.09
C PRO A 346 19.15 13.94 -10.21
N CYS A 347 18.38 12.94 -10.61
CA CYS A 347 18.36 11.65 -9.92
C CYS A 347 19.72 10.94 -10.11
N THR A 348 20.18 10.24 -9.08
CA THR A 348 21.47 9.53 -9.11
C THR A 348 21.33 8.12 -8.54
N ASN A 349 22.24 7.21 -8.91
CA ASN A 349 22.22 5.82 -8.42
C ASN A 349 20.85 5.15 -8.65
N ILE A 350 20.27 5.36 -9.84
CA ILE A 350 19.06 4.65 -10.27
C ILE A 350 19.47 3.40 -11.03
N ASP A 351 18.90 2.25 -10.68
CA ASP A 351 19.24 0.98 -11.31
C ASP A 351 17.98 0.30 -11.84
N ILE A 352 17.93 0.05 -13.15
CA ILE A 352 16.80 -0.61 -13.83
C ILE A 352 17.31 -1.94 -14.41
N LYS A 353 16.88 -3.04 -13.80
CA LYS A 353 17.32 -4.40 -14.14
C LYS A 353 16.12 -5.26 -14.52
N ASN A 354 16.34 -6.21 -15.42
CA ASN A 354 15.35 -7.22 -15.82
C ASN A 354 13.95 -6.62 -16.07
N PHE A 355 13.90 -5.55 -16.86
CA PHE A 355 12.69 -4.77 -17.12
C PHE A 355 12.08 -5.18 -18.47
N ASN A 356 11.09 -6.07 -18.41
CA ASN A 356 10.56 -6.79 -19.55
C ASN A 356 9.08 -6.44 -19.76
N ILE A 357 8.79 -5.20 -20.16
CA ILE A 357 7.43 -4.73 -20.42
C ILE A 357 7.22 -4.50 -21.92
N TRP A 358 6.20 -5.16 -22.48
CA TRP A 358 5.79 -4.98 -23.86
C TRP A 358 4.52 -4.13 -23.99
N THR A 359 3.96 -4.02 -25.19
CA THR A 359 2.75 -3.24 -25.46
C THR A 359 1.61 -4.13 -25.94
N ASP A 360 0.40 -3.85 -25.47
CA ASP A 360 -0.83 -4.49 -25.97
C ASP A 360 -1.21 -3.95 -27.37
N SER A 361 -0.78 -2.72 -27.68
CA SER A 361 -1.09 -2.03 -28.94
C SER A 361 0.16 -1.50 -29.62
N GLY A 362 0.25 -1.72 -30.94
CA GLY A 362 1.41 -1.33 -31.75
C GLY A 362 2.55 -2.35 -31.73
N SER A 363 3.73 -1.93 -32.18
CA SER A 363 4.88 -2.82 -32.41
C SER A 363 6.21 -2.28 -31.85
N SER A 364 6.12 -1.31 -30.94
CA SER A 364 7.28 -0.73 -30.26
C SER A 364 6.88 -0.10 -28.93
N VAL A 365 7.85 0.14 -28.07
CA VAL A 365 7.69 0.90 -26.82
C VAL A 365 8.73 2.01 -26.73
N LEU A 366 8.43 3.06 -25.96
CA LEU A 366 9.37 4.14 -25.68
C LEU A 366 9.95 4.03 -24.27
N TRP A 367 11.24 4.30 -24.14
CA TRP A 367 11.89 4.56 -22.85
C TRP A 367 12.36 6.01 -22.81
N GLY A 368 11.78 6.80 -21.92
CA GLY A 368 12.05 8.23 -21.76
C GLY A 368 12.74 8.52 -20.42
N CYS A 369 13.91 9.16 -20.47
CA CYS A 369 14.66 9.55 -19.28
C CYS A 369 15.08 11.02 -19.39
N GLN A 370 14.97 11.75 -18.29
CA GLN A 370 15.34 13.14 -18.17
C GLN A 370 16.05 13.37 -16.84
N ASN A 371 17.28 13.89 -16.91
CA ASN A 371 18.13 14.20 -15.74
C ASN A 371 18.29 13.02 -14.75
N ALA A 372 18.39 11.79 -15.25
CA ALA A 372 18.42 10.58 -14.44
C ALA A 372 19.70 9.76 -14.66
N TYR A 373 20.43 9.48 -13.59
CA TYR A 373 21.75 8.88 -13.68
C TYR A 373 21.85 7.53 -12.98
N GLY A 374 22.49 6.58 -13.64
CA GLY A 374 22.69 5.22 -13.15
C GLY A 374 22.80 4.20 -14.29
N SER A 375 22.19 3.02 -14.14
CA SER A 375 22.32 1.89 -15.08
C SER A 375 20.98 1.30 -15.51
N GLY A 376 20.88 0.93 -16.79
CA GLY A 376 19.70 0.28 -17.37
C GLY A 376 18.72 1.24 -18.06
N GLY A 377 17.89 0.68 -18.95
CA GLY A 377 16.91 1.46 -19.72
C GLY A 377 17.54 2.60 -20.54
N CYS A 378 17.01 3.81 -20.37
CA CYS A 378 17.48 5.06 -21.01
C CYS A 378 18.35 5.95 -20.09
N LEU A 379 18.80 5.41 -18.95
CA LEU A 379 19.59 6.17 -17.97
C LEU A 379 20.99 6.49 -18.51
N LYS A 380 21.53 7.63 -18.11
CA LYS A 380 22.89 8.04 -18.45
C LYS A 380 23.86 7.63 -17.34
N ALA A 381 25.05 7.14 -17.70
CA ALA A 381 26.13 6.96 -16.74
C ALA A 381 26.65 8.32 -16.21
N GLY A 382 27.18 8.34 -14.99
CA GLY A 382 27.71 9.55 -14.34
C GLY A 382 26.76 10.07 -13.24
N SER A 383 26.80 11.37 -12.95
CA SER A 383 26.06 11.93 -11.81
C SER A 383 25.71 13.42 -11.95
N GLY A 384 25.60 13.95 -13.18
CA GLY A 384 25.33 15.39 -13.33
C GLY A 384 25.15 15.90 -14.76
N GLY A 385 24.54 17.08 -14.85
CA GLY A 385 24.12 17.74 -16.08
C GLY A 385 22.63 17.54 -16.37
N THR A 386 22.12 18.35 -17.31
CA THR A 386 20.76 18.16 -17.83
C THR A 386 20.81 17.35 -19.11
N TYR A 387 19.80 16.51 -19.31
CA TYR A 387 19.61 15.81 -20.58
C TYR A 387 18.18 15.32 -20.71
N THR A 388 17.79 15.05 -21.96
CA THR A 388 16.59 14.30 -22.30
C THR A 388 16.99 13.20 -23.28
N SER A 389 16.50 11.99 -23.07
CA SER A 389 16.72 10.84 -23.94
C SER A 389 15.43 10.09 -24.14
N THR A 390 15.16 9.71 -25.38
CA THR A 390 14.04 8.83 -25.75
C THR A 390 14.57 7.72 -26.64
N SER A 391 14.36 6.47 -26.23
CA SER A 391 14.74 5.29 -27.00
C SER A 391 13.49 4.56 -27.50
N THR A 392 13.48 4.20 -28.79
CA THR A 392 12.43 3.36 -29.37
C THR A 392 12.88 1.90 -29.35
N VAL A 393 12.16 1.06 -28.63
CA VAL A 393 12.44 -0.37 -28.49
C VAL A 393 11.44 -1.15 -29.33
N LYS A 394 11.93 -1.96 -30.28
CA LYS A 394 11.10 -2.72 -31.23
C LYS A 394 10.88 -4.18 -30.84
N SER A 395 11.52 -4.64 -29.78
CA SER A 395 11.32 -5.98 -29.23
C SER A 395 11.71 -6.02 -27.76
N VAL A 396 10.96 -6.77 -26.96
CA VAL A 396 11.27 -7.10 -25.57
C VAL A 396 11.07 -8.60 -25.41
N ALA A 397 12.07 -9.30 -24.90
CA ALA A 397 11.97 -10.73 -24.59
C ALA A 397 11.48 -10.93 -23.16
N ASN A 398 10.97 -12.13 -22.84
CA ASN A 398 10.63 -12.54 -21.47
C ASN A 398 9.64 -11.60 -20.75
N TYR A 399 8.70 -11.01 -21.50
CA TYR A 399 7.63 -10.15 -20.97
C TYR A 399 6.37 -10.92 -20.58
N GLN A 400 6.35 -12.24 -20.80
CA GLN A 400 5.22 -13.10 -20.49
C GLN A 400 4.89 -13.02 -19.00
N TYR A 401 3.60 -12.99 -18.71
CA TYR A 401 3.03 -12.88 -17.37
C TYR A 401 1.94 -13.93 -17.19
N THR A 402 1.55 -14.13 -15.93
CA THR A 402 0.42 -14.97 -15.54
C THR A 402 -0.62 -14.09 -14.87
N THR A 403 -1.90 -14.35 -15.11
CA THR A 403 -2.98 -13.57 -14.52
C THR A 403 -3.42 -14.12 -13.17
N MET A 404 -4.11 -13.29 -12.41
CA MET A 404 -4.83 -13.73 -11.21
C MET A 404 -6.19 -14.33 -11.60
N SER A 405 -6.70 -15.31 -10.84
CA SER A 405 -8.01 -15.91 -11.14
C SER A 405 -9.20 -15.03 -10.76
N ASN A 406 -8.97 -14.05 -9.87
CA ASN A 406 -9.96 -13.11 -9.34
C ASN A 406 -9.86 -11.72 -9.99
N GLU A 407 -9.24 -11.58 -11.17
CA GLU A 407 -9.26 -10.30 -11.89
C GLU A 407 -10.68 -9.84 -12.16
N LEU A 408 -10.97 -8.58 -11.83
CA LEU A 408 -12.22 -7.95 -12.19
C LEU A 408 -12.29 -7.75 -13.71
N PRO A 409 -13.43 -8.03 -14.35
CA PRO A 409 -13.60 -7.79 -15.78
C PRO A 409 -13.68 -6.29 -16.11
N SER A 410 -14.07 -5.47 -15.13
CA SER A 410 -14.11 -4.02 -15.20
C SER A 410 -14.11 -3.41 -13.80
N GLY A 411 -13.71 -2.14 -13.69
CA GLY A 411 -13.80 -1.39 -12.45
C GLY A 411 -15.26 -1.11 -12.05
N PHE A 412 -15.51 -0.97 -10.76
CA PHE A 412 -16.87 -0.75 -10.25
C PHE A 412 -17.42 0.61 -10.72
N PRO A 413 -18.62 0.65 -11.35
CA PRO A 413 -19.19 1.88 -11.87
C PRO A 413 -19.69 2.79 -10.75
N ALA A 414 -19.69 4.10 -11.00
CA ALA A 414 -20.35 5.05 -10.12
C ALA A 414 -21.88 4.82 -10.07
N GLY A 415 -22.51 5.19 -8.96
CA GLY A 415 -23.98 5.19 -8.82
C GLY A 415 -24.62 3.82 -8.58
N LYS A 416 -23.83 2.75 -8.42
CA LYS A 416 -24.32 1.43 -8.00
C LYS A 416 -23.63 1.01 -6.70
N GLU A 417 -24.39 0.31 -5.87
CA GLU A 417 -23.82 -0.34 -4.69
C GLU A 417 -22.75 -1.36 -5.10
N ILE A 418 -21.65 -1.37 -4.36
CA ILE A 418 -20.56 -2.33 -4.53
C ILE A 418 -20.78 -3.46 -3.52
N PRO A 419 -20.87 -4.73 -3.96
CA PRO A 419 -21.05 -5.85 -3.05
C PRO A 419 -19.82 -6.07 -2.18
N ILE A 420 -20.04 -6.49 -0.93
CA ILE A 420 -18.96 -6.86 -0.01
C ILE A 420 -18.30 -8.16 -0.51
N PRO A 421 -17.00 -8.13 -0.84
CA PRO A 421 -16.30 -9.31 -1.34
C PRO A 421 -15.87 -10.23 -0.20
N SER A 422 -15.56 -11.49 -0.53
CA SER A 422 -14.80 -12.38 0.34
C SER A 422 -13.30 -12.14 0.17
N LEU A 423 -12.51 -12.37 1.23
CA LEU A 423 -11.05 -12.32 1.12
C LEU A 423 -10.52 -13.33 0.09
N PRO A 424 -9.61 -12.93 -0.81
CA PRO A 424 -9.10 -13.80 -1.86
C PRO A 424 -8.11 -14.81 -1.28
N ALA A 425 -7.91 -15.92 -1.99
CA ALA A 425 -6.98 -16.98 -1.57
C ALA A 425 -5.53 -16.72 -2.01
N SER A 426 -5.27 -15.67 -2.78
CA SER A 426 -3.96 -15.28 -3.29
C SER A 426 -4.01 -13.81 -3.72
N PHE A 427 -2.85 -13.13 -3.69
CA PHE A 427 -2.70 -11.71 -4.04
C PHE A 427 -1.59 -11.48 -5.09
N TYR A 428 -0.90 -12.54 -5.49
CA TYR A 428 0.11 -12.50 -6.54
C TYR A 428 0.19 -13.87 -7.24
N PRO A 429 0.31 -13.91 -8.59
CA PRO A 429 0.28 -15.16 -9.33
C PRO A 429 1.29 -16.20 -8.83
N GLY A 430 0.80 -17.41 -8.58
CA GLY A 430 1.64 -18.55 -8.14
C GLY A 430 2.12 -18.48 -6.69
N ARG A 431 1.65 -17.51 -5.88
CA ARG A 431 2.01 -17.38 -4.48
C ARG A 431 0.82 -17.58 -3.55
N GLN A 432 1.11 -18.17 -2.38
CA GLN A 432 0.16 -18.29 -1.29
C GLN A 432 0.26 -17.04 -0.39
N PRO A 433 -0.84 -16.65 0.29
CA PRO A 433 -0.79 -15.60 1.29
C PRO A 433 0.28 -15.92 2.34
N ILE A 434 1.03 -14.90 2.79
CA ILE A 434 2.04 -15.04 3.84
C ILE A 434 1.35 -15.41 5.16
N SER A 435 0.21 -14.80 5.44
CA SER A 435 -0.62 -15.12 6.60
C SER A 435 -1.91 -15.81 6.17
N ALA A 436 -2.12 -17.05 6.64
CA ALA A 436 -3.39 -17.73 6.41
C ALA A 436 -4.57 -16.96 7.03
N ILE A 437 -5.63 -16.76 6.23
CA ILE A 437 -6.93 -16.20 6.63
C ILE A 437 -7.41 -16.86 7.93
N LEU A 438 -7.81 -16.05 8.91
CA LEU A 438 -8.09 -16.52 10.27
C LEU A 438 -9.22 -17.55 10.33
N ALA A 439 -10.31 -17.35 9.59
CA ALA A 439 -11.41 -18.31 9.53
C ALA A 439 -10.96 -19.73 9.11
N LYS A 440 -9.95 -19.81 8.24
CA LYS A 440 -9.40 -21.09 7.76
C LYS A 440 -8.43 -21.74 8.76
N ARG A 441 -7.93 -21.02 9.77
CA ARG A 441 -7.09 -21.59 10.83
C ARG A 441 -7.88 -22.47 11.80
N GLY A 442 -9.19 -22.24 11.95
CA GLY A 442 -10.09 -23.09 12.76
C GLY A 442 -10.36 -24.46 12.13
N GLU A 443 -10.11 -24.62 10.83
CA GLU A 443 -10.27 -25.88 10.09
C GLU A 443 -8.94 -26.63 9.89
N ALA A 444 -7.80 -25.99 10.19
CA ALA A 444 -6.48 -26.59 10.03
C ALA A 444 -6.11 -27.43 11.25
N THR A 445 -5.89 -28.73 11.05
CA THR A 445 -5.36 -29.63 12.10
C THR A 445 -3.94 -29.23 12.53
N PRO A 446 -3.52 -29.50 13.78
CA PRO A 446 -2.28 -28.96 14.38
C PRO A 446 -0.96 -29.27 13.66
N ALA A 447 -0.95 -30.16 12.67
CA ALA A 447 0.24 -30.62 11.98
C ALA A 447 0.88 -29.56 11.04
N ALA A 448 0.13 -28.53 10.61
CA ALA A 448 0.64 -27.52 9.67
C ALA A 448 1.47 -26.41 10.32
N LEU A 449 1.36 -26.21 11.64
CA LEU A 449 1.97 -25.08 12.36
C LEU A 449 3.48 -25.20 12.61
N HIS A 450 4.09 -26.36 12.35
CA HIS A 450 5.50 -26.60 12.67
C HIS A 450 6.49 -26.35 11.51
N ARG A 451 6.01 -26.09 10.28
CA ARG A 451 6.89 -25.89 9.12
C ARG A 451 7.28 -24.43 8.84
N ALA A 452 6.51 -23.45 9.31
CA ALA A 452 6.75 -22.02 9.00
C ALA A 452 7.78 -21.33 9.92
N ARG A 453 8.17 -21.94 11.05
CA ARG A 453 9.14 -21.35 12.01
C ARG A 453 10.60 -21.78 11.83
N ARG A 454 10.91 -22.68 10.89
CA ARG A 454 12.27 -23.25 10.72
C ARG A 454 13.10 -22.66 9.56
N THR A 455 12.56 -21.77 8.74
CA THR A 455 13.31 -21.19 7.60
C THR A 455 14.01 -19.86 7.91
N ALA A 456 13.90 -19.33 9.13
CA ALA A 456 14.56 -18.08 9.54
C ALA A 456 15.85 -18.27 10.37
N SER A 457 16.31 -19.51 10.58
CA SER A 457 17.55 -19.77 11.34
C SER A 457 18.33 -20.95 10.78
N SER A 458 18.89 -20.79 9.58
CA SER A 458 20.08 -21.57 9.18
C SER A 458 20.67 -21.01 7.90
N ASN A 459 21.75 -20.27 8.02
CA ASN A 459 23.03 -20.72 7.46
C ASN A 459 24.19 -19.98 8.15
N PRO A 460 25.35 -20.65 8.28
CA PRO A 460 26.48 -20.23 9.11
C PRO A 460 27.22 -18.99 8.61
#